data_AF-A0A7S4FKS5-F1
#
_entry.id   AF-A0A7S4FKS5-F1
#
_cell.length_a   1.000
_cell.length_b   1.000
_cell.length_c   1.000
_cell.angle_alpha   90.00
_cell.angle_beta   90.00
_cell.angle_gamma   90.00
#
_symmetry.space_group_name_H-M   'P 1'
#
loop_
_entity.id
_entity.type
_entity.pdbx_description
1 polymer ?
#
loop_
_entity_poly.entity_id
_entity_poly.type
_entity_poly.pdbx_seq_one_letter_code
_entity_poly.pdbx_strand_id
1 'polypeptide(L)'
;YEREFRYTGLFEASGWTSVIQAFEFVDFLGGWKLIRSYCNNLAQEAVAYLSQKWGTEVVQGRPEKYGSMPIIPLPTNPGYVPDNSAAVKVMGYLMSPPHFITAFLLVEEFGGEPKLCIRLT
;
A
#
# COMPACT_ATOMS: atom_id res chain seq x y z
N TYR A 1 -10.01 -28.66 -21.79
CA TYR A 1 -10.27 -27.34 -21.19
C TYR A 1 -10.52 -27.42 -19.69
N GLU A 2 -11.71 -27.74 -19.16
CA GLU A 2 -11.96 -27.67 -17.70
C GLU A 2 -11.05 -28.57 -16.84
N ARG A 3 -10.66 -29.73 -17.38
CA ARG A 3 -9.75 -30.69 -16.72
C ARG A 3 -8.28 -30.20 -16.67
N GLU A 4 -7.86 -29.34 -17.59
CA GLU A 4 -6.50 -28.78 -17.63
C GLU A 4 -6.31 -27.63 -16.63
N PHE A 5 -7.40 -26.91 -16.28
CA PHE A 5 -7.36 -25.85 -15.27
C PHE A 5 -7.51 -26.38 -13.83
N ARG A 6 -8.00 -27.61 -13.65
CA ARG A 6 -8.25 -28.20 -12.32
C ARG A 6 -7.06 -28.97 -11.74
N TYR A 7 -6.09 -29.37 -12.56
CA TYR A 7 -4.95 -30.16 -12.11
C TYR A 7 -3.64 -29.59 -12.62
N THR A 8 -2.99 -28.76 -11.80
CA THR A 8 -1.67 -28.17 -12.06
C THR A 8 -0.52 -28.99 -11.45
N GLY A 9 -0.79 -30.20 -10.97
CA GLY A 9 0.17 -31.07 -10.28
C GLY A 9 -0.16 -31.25 -8.80
N LEU A 10 0.82 -31.68 -8.00
CA LEU A 10 0.71 -31.72 -6.54
C LEU A 10 0.81 -30.28 -6.03
N PHE A 11 -0.30 -29.72 -5.55
CA PHE A 11 -0.34 -28.35 -5.02
C PHE A 11 -0.99 -28.33 -3.64
N GLU A 12 -0.61 -27.33 -2.84
CA GLU A 12 -1.23 -27.08 -1.55
C GLU A 12 -2.58 -26.36 -1.77
N ALA A 13 -3.68 -27.03 -1.43
CA ALA A 13 -5.03 -26.48 -1.63
C ALA A 13 -5.49 -25.50 -0.53
N SER A 14 -4.66 -25.27 0.51
CA SER A 14 -5.02 -24.46 1.68
C SER A 14 -5.47 -23.05 1.30
N GLY A 15 -4.76 -22.41 0.36
CA GLY A 15 -5.11 -21.10 -0.18
C GLY A 15 -6.52 -21.08 -0.77
N TRP A 16 -6.87 -22.10 -1.56
CA TRP A 16 -8.21 -22.22 -2.16
C TRP A 16 -9.30 -22.48 -1.13
N THR A 17 -9.01 -23.33 -0.14
CA THR A 17 -9.96 -23.59 0.94
C THR A 17 -10.24 -22.33 1.76
N SER A 18 -9.22 -21.50 2.02
CA SER A 18 -9.33 -20.28 2.83
C SER A 18 -10.21 -19.19 2.21
N VAL A 19 -10.45 -19.25 0.89
CA VAL A 19 -11.27 -18.27 0.18
C VAL A 19 -12.70 -18.24 0.72
N ILE A 20 -13.26 -19.41 1.07
CA ILE A 20 -14.62 -19.49 1.60
C ILE A 20 -14.69 -18.79 2.96
N GLN A 21 -13.76 -19.08 3.87
CA GLN A 21 -13.73 -18.41 5.18
C GLN A 21 -13.44 -16.91 5.04
N ALA A 22 -12.66 -16.49 4.04
CA ALA A 22 -12.42 -15.07 3.78
C ALA A 22 -13.71 -14.35 3.35
N PHE A 23 -14.56 -14.99 2.54
CA PHE A 23 -15.87 -14.41 2.18
C PHE A 23 -16.81 -14.34 3.39
N GLU A 24 -16.92 -15.40 4.18
CA GLU A 24 -17.73 -15.41 5.41
C GLU A 24 -17.27 -14.32 6.39
N PHE A 25 -15.96 -14.15 6.54
CA PHE A 25 -15.39 -13.10 7.38
C PHE A 25 -15.71 -11.69 6.86
N VAL A 26 -15.63 -11.47 5.55
CA VAL A 26 -16.00 -10.20 4.94
C VAL A 26 -17.48 -9.89 5.16
N ASP A 27 -18.36 -10.88 5.00
CA ASP A 27 -19.80 -10.70 5.23
C ASP A 27 -20.08 -10.40 6.70
N PHE A 28 -19.39 -11.09 7.63
CA PHE A 28 -19.44 -10.79 9.06
C PHE A 28 -19.01 -9.35 9.37
N LEU A 29 -18.00 -8.83 8.67
CA LEU A 29 -17.55 -7.44 8.80
C LEU A 29 -18.49 -6.41 8.13
N GLY A 30 -19.59 -6.82 7.50
CA GLY A 30 -20.53 -5.91 6.82
C GLY A 30 -20.28 -5.73 5.32
N GLY A 31 -19.46 -6.61 4.73
CA GLY A 31 -19.27 -6.73 3.29
C GLY A 31 -18.19 -5.81 2.71
N TRP A 32 -17.80 -6.10 1.46
CA TRP A 32 -16.72 -5.42 0.75
C TRP A 32 -16.89 -3.90 0.64
N LYS A 33 -18.13 -3.40 0.55
CA LYS A 33 -18.39 -1.97 0.44
C LYS A 33 -17.95 -1.24 1.71
N LEU A 34 -18.30 -1.77 2.88
CA LEU A 34 -17.93 -1.16 4.16
C LEU A 34 -16.41 -1.19 4.37
N ILE A 35 -15.78 -2.33 4.11
CA ILE A 35 -14.32 -2.50 4.23
C ILE A 35 -13.58 -1.52 3.31
N ARG A 36 -13.98 -1.43 2.03
CA ARG A 36 -13.34 -0.50 1.08
C ARG A 36 -13.54 0.96 1.47
N SER A 37 -14.75 1.33 1.90
CA SER A 37 -15.01 2.68 2.39
C SER A 37 -14.14 3.02 3.59
N TYR A 38 -14.01 2.10 4.55
CA TYR A 38 -13.13 2.28 5.71
C TYR A 38 -11.67 2.48 5.30
N CYS A 39 -11.12 1.59 4.47
CA CYS A 39 -9.72 1.69 4.02
C CYS A 39 -9.46 2.97 3.20
N ASN A 40 -10.41 3.39 2.36
CA ASN A 40 -10.29 4.63 1.58
C ASN A 40 -10.34 5.88 2.47
N ASN A 41 -11.17 5.88 3.53
CA ASN A 41 -11.22 6.99 4.48
C ASN A 41 -9.91 7.08 5.26
N LEU A 42 -9.39 5.95 5.74
CA LEU A 42 -8.11 5.89 6.44
C LEU A 42 -6.95 6.38 5.56
N ALA A 43 -6.93 6.00 4.28
CA ALA A 43 -5.95 6.48 3.32
C ALA A 43 -6.05 8.01 3.10
N GLN A 44 -7.26 8.57 3.03
CA GLN A 44 -7.47 10.01 2.90
C GLN A 44 -7.02 10.78 4.14
N GLU A 45 -7.30 10.27 5.34
CA GLU A 45 -6.84 10.85 6.60
C GLU A 45 -5.31 10.87 6.66
N ALA A 46 -4.67 9.78 6.24
CA ALA A 46 -3.22 9.69 6.17
C ALA A 46 -2.61 10.67 5.17
N VAL A 47 -3.21 10.80 3.99
CA VAL A 47 -2.79 11.79 2.98
C VAL A 47 -2.92 13.20 3.53
N ALA A 48 -4.05 13.55 4.16
CA ALA A 48 -4.25 14.87 4.74
C ALA A 48 -3.20 15.18 5.82
N TYR A 49 -2.97 14.24 6.75
CA TYR A 49 -2.00 14.39 7.82
C TYR A 49 -0.57 14.55 7.30
N LEU A 50 -0.13 13.67 6.41
CA LEU A 50 1.24 13.66 5.88
C LEU A 50 1.48 14.84 4.95
N SER A 51 0.52 15.21 4.11
CA SER A 51 0.64 16.36 3.21
C SER A 51 0.78 17.65 4.01
N GLN A 52 -0.01 17.82 5.08
CA GLN A 52 0.12 18.96 5.99
C GLN A 52 1.48 18.98 6.70
N LYS A 53 1.96 17.82 7.15
CA LYS A 53 3.20 17.72 7.93
C LYS A 53 4.47 17.85 7.09
N TRP A 54 4.46 17.35 5.86
CA TRP A 54 5.62 17.32 4.98
C TRP A 54 5.63 18.42 3.92
N GLY A 55 4.50 19.11 3.71
CA GLY A 55 4.38 20.12 2.65
C GLY A 55 4.44 19.52 1.24
N THR A 56 4.12 18.23 1.11
CA THR A 56 4.11 17.47 -0.15
C THR A 56 2.69 17.11 -0.55
N GLU A 57 2.44 16.84 -1.82
CA GLU A 57 1.14 16.39 -2.32
C GLU A 57 1.19 14.97 -2.87
N VAL A 58 0.05 14.26 -2.81
CA VAL A 58 -0.10 12.91 -3.35
C VAL A 58 0.10 12.90 -4.87
N VAL A 59 0.92 11.96 -5.37
CA VAL A 59 1.29 11.88 -6.80
C VAL A 59 0.07 11.65 -7.69
N GLN A 60 -0.88 10.85 -7.23
CA GLN A 60 -2.09 10.53 -8.00
C GLN A 60 -3.09 11.70 -8.06
N GLY A 61 -2.91 12.75 -7.26
CA GLY A 61 -3.69 13.99 -7.25
C GLY A 61 -5.13 13.92 -6.72
N ARG A 62 -5.84 12.79 -6.82
CA ARG A 62 -7.23 12.64 -6.32
C ARG A 62 -7.45 11.31 -5.59
N PRO A 63 -8.30 11.26 -4.53
CA PRO A 63 -8.63 10.04 -3.80
C PRO A 63 -9.09 8.86 -4.65
N GLU A 64 -9.93 9.15 -5.65
CA GLU A 64 -10.47 8.18 -6.60
C GLU A 64 -9.38 7.35 -7.32
N LYS A 65 -8.16 7.92 -7.46
CA LYS A 65 -7.08 7.35 -8.27
C LYS A 65 -6.12 6.46 -7.48
N TYR A 66 -6.12 6.53 -6.15
CA TYR A 66 -5.20 5.76 -5.32
C TYR A 66 -5.89 4.74 -4.40
N GLY A 67 -7.22 4.80 -4.25
CA GLY A 67 -7.96 3.87 -3.41
C GLY A 67 -7.43 3.86 -1.97
N SER A 68 -6.91 2.71 -1.53
CA SER A 68 -6.34 2.51 -0.19
C SER A 68 -4.80 2.58 -0.16
N MET A 69 -4.14 2.98 -1.27
CA MET A 69 -2.68 2.99 -1.41
C MET A 69 -2.17 4.30 -2.04
N PRO A 70 -2.19 5.42 -1.28
CA PRO A 70 -1.64 6.68 -1.75
C PRO A 70 -0.11 6.63 -1.88
N ILE A 71 0.42 7.39 -2.85
CA ILE A 71 1.86 7.58 -3.03
C ILE A 71 2.18 9.04 -2.68
N ILE A 72 2.96 9.25 -1.62
CA ILE A 72 3.29 10.58 -1.11
C ILE A 72 4.81 10.76 -1.22
N PRO A 73 5.29 11.83 -1.88
CA PRO A 73 6.71 12.16 -1.93
C PRO A 73 7.26 12.40 -0.52
N LEU A 74 8.55 12.12 -0.33
CA LEU A 74 9.25 12.48 0.90
C LEU A 74 9.50 13.99 0.94
N PRO A 75 9.49 14.64 2.12
CA PRO A 75 9.83 16.05 2.23
C PRO A 75 11.27 16.30 1.79
N THR A 76 11.48 17.32 0.96
CA THR A 76 12.81 17.77 0.55
C THR A 76 13.36 18.76 1.57
N ASN A 77 14.48 18.41 2.19
CA ASN A 77 15.22 19.34 3.06
C ASN A 77 16.11 20.26 2.20
N PRO A 78 16.29 21.54 2.57
CA PRO A 78 17.26 22.42 1.92
C PRO A 78 18.67 21.79 1.98
N GLY A 79 19.27 21.54 0.82
CA GLY A 79 20.59 20.89 0.69
C GLY A 79 20.57 19.36 0.58
N TYR A 80 19.39 18.73 0.63
CA TYR A 80 19.25 17.31 0.37
C TYR A 80 19.14 17.04 -1.14
N VAL A 81 20.04 16.20 -1.66
CA VAL A 81 19.98 15.70 -3.04
C VAL A 81 19.26 14.35 -3.00
N PRO A 82 18.11 14.19 -3.69
CA PRO A 82 17.40 12.92 -3.74
C PRO A 82 18.31 11.79 -4.23
N ASP A 83 18.49 10.77 -3.40
CA ASP A 83 19.17 9.53 -3.75
C ASP A 83 18.17 8.37 -3.66
N ASN A 84 18.24 7.44 -4.62
CA ASN A 84 17.44 6.21 -4.64
C ASN A 84 17.62 5.40 -3.35
N SER A 85 18.76 5.52 -2.67
CA SER A 85 18.99 4.85 -1.37
C SER A 85 18.18 5.45 -0.20
N ALA A 86 17.67 6.67 -0.33
CA ALA A 86 17.03 7.36 0.78
C ALA A 86 15.65 6.81 1.11
N ALA A 87 14.85 6.48 0.10
CA ALA A 87 13.56 5.83 0.35
C ALA A 87 13.74 4.43 0.93
N VAL A 88 14.80 3.71 0.56
CA VAL A 88 15.18 2.44 1.20
C VAL A 88 15.57 2.64 2.66
N LYS A 89 16.32 3.69 2.99
CA LYS A 89 16.68 4.03 4.39
C LYS A 89 15.47 4.42 5.23
N VAL A 90 14.56 5.22 4.68
CA VAL A 90 13.31 5.60 5.34
C VAL A 90 12.43 4.37 5.55
N MET A 91 12.30 3.51 4.54
CA MET A 91 11.57 2.24 4.66
C MET A 91 12.20 1.35 5.75
N GLY A 92 13.53 1.19 5.75
CA GLY A 92 14.25 0.42 6.76
C GLY A 92 14.05 0.96 8.18
N TYR A 93 14.01 2.28 8.35
CA TYR A 93 13.68 2.91 9.63
C TYR A 93 12.21 2.64 10.04
N LEU A 94 11.26 2.81 9.13
CA LEU A 94 9.82 2.60 9.38
C LEU A 94 9.45 1.13 9.64
N MET A 95 10.26 0.18 9.16
CA MET A 95 10.11 -1.25 9.41
C MET A 95 10.93 -1.75 10.61
N SER A 96 11.76 -0.89 11.20
CA SER A 96 12.56 -1.25 12.37
C SER A 96 11.74 -1.07 13.66
N PRO A 97 11.83 -2.00 14.63
CA PRO A 97 11.15 -1.85 15.92
C PRO A 97 11.52 -0.52 16.60
N PRO A 98 10.55 0.22 17.17
CA PRO A 98 9.17 -0.18 17.47
C PRO A 98 8.14 0.11 16.36
N HIS A 99 8.57 0.61 15.21
CA HIS A 99 7.68 1.03 14.13
C HIS A 99 7.34 -0.20 13.25
N PHE A 100 6.08 -0.62 13.26
CA PHE A 100 5.54 -1.62 12.32
C PHE A 100 4.64 -0.90 11.32
N ILE A 101 5.25 -0.06 10.48
CA ILE A 101 4.54 0.55 9.35
C ILE A 101 4.93 -0.24 8.10
N THR A 102 3.95 -0.90 7.49
CA THR A 102 4.16 -1.62 6.23
C THR A 102 4.30 -0.60 5.09
N ALA A 103 5.54 -0.29 4.72
CA ALA A 103 5.86 0.62 3.63
C ALA A 103 6.39 -0.18 2.43
N PHE A 104 5.97 0.18 1.22
CA PHE A 104 6.46 -0.42 -0.03
C PHE A 104 7.16 0.65 -0.87
N LEU A 105 8.32 0.29 -1.40
CA LEU A 105 9.07 1.12 -2.33
C LEU A 105 8.54 0.88 -3.75
N LEU A 106 8.08 1.93 -4.42
CA LEU A 106 7.88 1.90 -5.87
C LEU A 106 9.08 2.60 -6.51
N VAL A 107 9.99 1.81 -7.08
CA VAL A 107 11.03 2.32 -7.96
C VAL A 107 10.46 2.27 -9.38
N GLU A 108 9.97 3.40 -9.90
CA GLU A 108 9.70 3.49 -11.33
C GLU A 108 11.03 3.52 -12.08
N GLU A 109 11.23 2.61 -13.04
CA GLU A 109 12.36 2.63 -13.99
C GLU A 109 12.34 3.84 -14.94
N PHE A 110 11.42 4.79 -14.76
CA PHE A 110 11.27 6.00 -15.57
C PHE A 110 11.64 7.27 -14.79
N GLY A 111 12.94 7.46 -14.53
CA GLY A 111 13.59 8.77 -14.61
C GLY A 111 13.13 9.94 -13.71
N GLY A 112 12.49 9.73 -12.55
CA GLY A 112 12.12 10.88 -11.71
C GLY A 112 11.66 10.56 -10.29
N GLU A 113 12.57 10.79 -9.34
CA GLU A 113 12.43 10.85 -7.88
C GLU A 113 11.90 9.61 -7.12
N PRO A 114 12.50 9.27 -5.96
CA PRO A 114 12.06 8.16 -5.13
C PRO A 114 10.72 8.47 -4.46
N LYS A 115 9.73 7.58 -4.63
CA LYS A 115 8.37 7.74 -4.08
C LYS A 115 8.10 6.67 -3.02
N LEU A 116 7.53 7.08 -1.88
CA LEU A 116 7.11 6.16 -0.82
C LEU A 116 5.63 5.80 -1.01
N CYS A 117 5.33 4.50 -1.10
CA CYS A 117 3.95 4.01 -0.99
C CYS A 117 3.71 3.54 0.44
N ILE A 118 2.77 4.17 1.13
CA ILE A 118 2.41 3.80 2.50
C ILE A 118 1.13 2.97 2.43
N ARG A 119 1.18 1.74 2.94
CA ARG A 119 0.01 0.90 3.13
C ARG A 119 -0.34 0.90 4.61
N LEU A 120 -1.49 1.50 4.95
CA LEU A 120 -2.05 1.37 6.30
C LEU A 120 -2.82 0.05 6.36
N THR A 121 -2.26 -0.91 7.10
CA THR A 121 -2.89 -2.19 7.46
C THR A 121 -3.44 -2.12 8.86
#